data_AF-A0A2V6J8U9-F1
#
_entry.id   AF-A0A2V6J8U9-F1
#
_cell.length_a   1.000
_cell.length_b   1.000
_cell.length_c   1.000
_cell.angle_alpha   90.00
_cell.angle_beta   90.00
_cell.angle_gamma   90.00
#
_symmetry.space_group_name_H-M   'P 1'
#
loop_
_entity.id
_entity.type
_entity.pdbx_description
1 polymer ?
#
loop_
_entity_poly.entity_id
_entity_poly.type
_entity_poly.pdbx_seq_one_letter_code
_entity_poly.pdbx_strand_id
1 'polypeptide(L)'
;SSIKLIVVALKIFFRFLLRKGVIRRDPTETLSLPRIERYLPETLNELQAEQLLEAIDTTAPLGLRDRAMIELLYASGLRISELANARLEHFNAEERILRVVGKGNKTRLVPVGRKACEALAGYLSTERPKLLSRRTGNEIFLSARGTKITTVRIWQIVKKHAKRSGLEANIYPHLLR
;
A
#
# COMPACT_ATOMS: atom_id res chain seq x y z
N SER A 1 -5.28 6.54 15.31
CA SER A 1 -5.49 8.00 15.33
C SER A 1 -4.34 8.73 16.03
N SER A 2 -3.90 9.85 15.45
CA SER A 2 -2.78 10.68 15.92
C SER A 2 -2.98 11.22 17.35
N ILE A 3 -4.21 11.50 17.76
CA ILE A 3 -4.54 12.01 19.12
C ILE A 3 -4.12 11.02 20.21
N LYS A 4 -4.34 9.71 20.02
CA LYS A 4 -3.90 8.69 20.98
C LYS A 4 -2.38 8.67 21.13
N LEU A 5 -1.65 8.82 20.03
CA LEU A 5 -0.18 8.88 20.05
C LEU A 5 0.32 10.12 20.79
N ILE A 6 -0.34 11.27 20.59
CA ILE A 6 -0.02 12.51 21.31
C ILE A 6 -0.27 12.35 22.81
N VAL A 7 -1.42 11.81 23.23
CA VAL A 7 -1.73 11.57 24.66
C VAL A 7 -0.72 10.61 25.29
N VAL A 8 -0.32 9.55 24.57
CA VAL A 8 0.72 8.61 25.04
C VAL A 8 2.07 9.32 25.17
N ALA A 9 2.46 10.12 24.17
CA ALA A 9 3.71 10.87 24.21
C ALA A 9 3.77 11.85 25.39
N LEU A 10 2.68 12.59 25.63
CA LEU A 10 2.56 13.49 26.78
C LEU A 10 2.68 12.74 28.11
N LYS A 11 1.97 11.62 28.27
CA LYS A 11 2.08 10.79 29.48
C LYS A 11 3.50 10.29 29.74
N ILE A 12 4.21 9.86 28.69
CA ILE A 12 5.60 9.41 28.81
C ILE A 12 6.51 10.57 29.22
N PHE A 13 6.33 11.74 28.60
CA PHE A 13 7.13 12.93 28.87
C PHE A 13 6.95 13.46 30.29
N PHE A 14 5.72 13.65 30.77
CA PHE A 14 5.47 14.16 32.12
C PHE A 14 5.87 13.17 33.21
N ARG A 15 5.73 11.86 32.97
CA ARG A 15 6.26 10.83 33.87
C ARG A 15 7.79 10.83 33.94
N PHE A 16 8.47 11.16 32.84
CA PHE A 16 9.91 11.38 32.85
C PHE A 16 10.30 12.60 33.70
N LEU A 17 9.59 13.73 33.53
CA LEU A 17 9.83 14.95 34.33
C LEU A 17 9.59 14.73 35.82
N LEU A 18 8.56 13.96 36.18
CA LEU A 18 8.26 13.59 37.57
C LEU A 18 9.40 12.75 38.17
N ARG A 19 9.89 11.74 37.43
CA ARG A 19 11.04 10.92 37.85
C ARG A 19 12.34 11.71 38.00
N LYS A 20 12.50 12.78 37.22
CA LYS A 20 13.64 13.70 37.31
C LYS A 20 13.47 14.78 38.38
N GLY A 21 12.34 14.80 39.09
CA GLY A 21 12.06 15.79 40.14
C GLY A 21 11.80 17.20 39.62
N VAL A 22 11.68 17.40 38.31
CA VAL A 22 11.44 18.73 37.69
C VAL A 22 10.03 19.23 38.02
N ILE A 23 9.08 18.31 38.17
CA ILE A 23 7.71 18.60 38.58
C ILE A 23 7.34 17.70 39.77
N ARG A 24 6.40 18.16 40.60
CA ARG A 24 5.94 17.43 41.80
C ARG A 24 4.69 16.59 41.57
N ARG A 25 3.95 16.86 40.50
CA ARG A 25 2.71 16.15 40.12
C ARG A 25 2.66 16.00 38.61
N ASP A 26 2.12 14.88 38.14
CA ASP A 26 1.95 14.61 36.71
C ASP A 26 0.61 15.19 36.23
N PRO A 27 0.60 16.22 35.37
CA PRO A 27 -0.63 16.85 34.87
C PRO A 27 -1.43 15.93 33.93
N THR A 28 -0.89 14.77 33.57
CA THR A 28 -1.52 13.81 32.67
C THR A 28 -2.20 12.63 33.37
N GLU A 29 -2.25 12.63 34.69
CA GLU A 29 -2.95 11.58 35.46
C GLU A 29 -4.43 11.48 35.08
N THR A 30 -5.11 12.61 34.92
CA THR A 30 -6.55 12.68 34.59
C THR A 30 -6.83 12.54 33.08
N LEU A 31 -5.81 12.58 32.23
CA LEU A 31 -5.96 12.44 30.78
C LEU A 31 -6.37 11.01 30.43
N SER A 32 -7.63 10.79 30.10
CA SER A 32 -8.10 9.50 29.58
C SER A 32 -7.64 9.29 28.14
N LEU A 33 -7.26 8.06 27.80
CA LEU A 33 -7.06 7.71 26.40
C LEU A 33 -8.41 7.78 25.67
N PRO A 34 -8.48 8.41 24.48
CA PRO A 34 -9.72 8.38 23.70
C PRO A 34 -10.10 6.92 23.43
N ARG A 35 -11.35 6.56 23.74
CA ARG A 35 -11.91 5.28 23.35
C ARG A 35 -11.98 5.25 21.83
N ILE A 36 -11.14 4.41 21.24
CA ILE A 36 -11.24 4.12 19.81
C ILE A 36 -12.24 2.99 19.71
N GLU A 37 -13.44 3.28 19.22
CA GLU A 37 -14.34 2.25 18.72
C GLU A 37 -13.57 1.41 17.70
N ARG A 38 -13.36 0.15 18.02
CA ARG A 38 -12.73 -0.80 17.10
C ARG A 38 -13.82 -1.26 16.14
N TYR A 39 -13.99 -0.53 15.05
CA TYR A 39 -14.57 -1.14 13.86
C TYR A 39 -13.64 -2.29 13.47
N LEU A 40 -14.18 -3.50 13.33
CA LEU A 40 -13.44 -4.56 12.64
C LEU A 40 -13.04 -3.97 11.28
N PRO A 41 -11.75 -4.01 10.90
CA PRO A 41 -11.38 -3.56 9.57
C PRO A 41 -12.19 -4.41 8.57
N GLU A 42 -13.02 -3.76 7.76
CA GLU A 42 -13.76 -4.40 6.68
C GLU A 42 -12.75 -5.03 5.73
N THR A 43 -12.50 -6.33 5.88
CA THR A 43 -11.70 -7.08 4.90
C THR A 43 -12.49 -7.11 3.60
N LEU A 44 -11.82 -6.85 2.48
CA LEU A 44 -12.44 -7.07 1.18
C LEU A 44 -12.81 -8.56 1.08
N ASN A 45 -14.09 -8.86 0.82
CA ASN A 45 -14.45 -10.22 0.44
C ASN A 45 -13.96 -10.51 -1.00
N GLU A 46 -13.86 -11.78 -1.35
CA GLU A 46 -13.33 -12.21 -2.66
C GLU A 46 -14.14 -11.62 -3.83
N LEU A 47 -15.47 -11.56 -3.69
CA LEU A 47 -16.37 -10.99 -4.70
C LEU A 47 -16.11 -9.50 -4.93
N GLN A 48 -15.90 -8.73 -3.87
CA GLN A 48 -15.57 -7.29 -3.95
C GLN A 48 -14.20 -7.09 -4.60
N ALA A 49 -13.25 -8.01 -4.40
CA ALA A 49 -11.93 -7.93 -5.00
C ALA A 49 -12.01 -8.19 -6.50
N GLU A 50 -12.78 -9.20 -6.91
CA GLU A 50 -13.06 -9.48 -8.31
C GLU A 50 -13.80 -8.31 -8.97
N GLN A 51 -14.84 -7.76 -8.34
CA GLN A 51 -15.55 -6.56 -8.83
C GLN A 51 -14.62 -5.36 -9.01
N LEU A 52 -13.73 -5.10 -8.04
CA LEU A 52 -12.73 -4.03 -8.14
C LEU A 52 -11.81 -4.23 -9.34
N LEU A 53 -11.33 -5.46 -9.51
CA LEU A 53 -10.41 -5.83 -10.57
C LEU A 53 -11.08 -5.71 -11.94
N GLU A 54 -12.28 -6.26 -12.10
CA GLU A 54 -13.07 -6.26 -13.36
C GLU A 54 -13.51 -4.86 -13.78
N ALA A 55 -13.72 -3.94 -12.84
CA ALA A 55 -14.05 -2.54 -13.14
C ALA A 55 -12.90 -1.74 -13.78
N ILE A 56 -11.68 -2.29 -13.81
CA ILE A 56 -10.52 -1.62 -14.41
C ILE A 56 -10.53 -1.84 -15.92
N ASP A 57 -10.86 -0.79 -16.65
CA ASP A 57 -10.73 -0.75 -18.10
C ASP A 57 -9.24 -0.78 -18.52
N THR A 58 -8.80 -1.92 -19.06
CA THR A 58 -7.42 -2.15 -19.51
C THR A 58 -7.12 -1.53 -20.87
N THR A 59 -8.13 -1.04 -21.59
CA THR A 59 -7.95 -0.34 -22.87
C THR A 59 -7.65 1.15 -22.67
N ALA A 60 -8.03 1.70 -21.51
CA ALA A 60 -7.74 3.06 -21.13
C ALA A 60 -6.23 3.30 -20.91
N PRO A 61 -5.75 4.55 -21.09
CA PRO A 61 -4.39 4.90 -20.71
C PRO A 61 -4.13 4.56 -19.24
N LEU A 62 -3.03 3.84 -18.99
CA LEU A 62 -2.64 3.37 -17.66
C LEU A 62 -3.50 2.24 -17.08
N GLY A 63 -4.44 1.69 -17.86
CA GLY A 63 -5.34 0.62 -17.44
C GLY A 63 -4.63 -0.68 -17.09
N LEU A 64 -3.69 -1.13 -17.95
CA LEU A 64 -2.91 -2.35 -17.68
C LEU A 64 -2.02 -2.18 -16.46
N ARG A 65 -1.39 -1.00 -16.29
CA ARG A 65 -0.63 -0.69 -15.08
C ARG A 65 -1.48 -0.78 -13.84
N ASP A 66 -2.64 -0.11 -13.84
CA ASP A 66 -3.51 -0.05 -12.67
C ASP A 66 -4.05 -1.44 -12.31
N ARG A 67 -4.42 -2.26 -13.32
CA ARG A 67 -4.82 -3.66 -13.13
C ARG A 67 -3.70 -4.49 -12.51
N ALA A 68 -2.49 -4.44 -13.07
CA ALA A 68 -1.34 -5.17 -12.54
C ALA A 68 -0.97 -4.75 -11.11
N MET A 69 -1.09 -3.45 -10.78
CA MET A 69 -0.85 -2.96 -9.43
C MET A 69 -1.85 -3.52 -8.42
N ILE A 70 -3.14 -3.51 -8.75
CA ILE A 70 -4.21 -3.95 -7.84
C ILE A 70 -4.20 -5.47 -7.70
N GLU A 71 -4.02 -6.22 -8.80
CA GLU A 71 -3.81 -7.67 -8.76
C GLU A 71 -2.63 -8.05 -7.86
N LEU A 72 -1.49 -7.36 -8.02
CA LEU A 72 -0.32 -7.67 -7.22
C LEU A 72 -0.54 -7.34 -5.75
N LEU A 73 -1.18 -6.21 -5.42
CA LEU A 73 -1.55 -5.90 -4.03
C LEU A 73 -2.41 -7.01 -3.42
N TYR A 74 -3.47 -7.42 -4.13
CA TYR A 74 -4.43 -8.42 -3.67
C TYR A 74 -3.80 -9.82 -3.54
N ALA A 75 -3.10 -10.29 -4.56
CA ALA A 75 -2.61 -11.67 -4.62
C ALA A 75 -1.41 -11.95 -3.72
N SER A 76 -0.65 -10.91 -3.33
CA SER A 76 0.66 -11.08 -2.68
C SER A 76 0.77 -10.42 -1.30
N GLY A 77 -0.27 -9.74 -0.82
CA GLY A 77 -0.28 -9.16 0.53
C GLY A 77 0.86 -8.16 0.77
N LEU A 78 1.27 -7.46 -0.28
CA LEU A 78 2.34 -6.47 -0.22
C LEU A 78 1.90 -5.22 0.50
N ARG A 79 2.83 -4.59 1.22
CA ARG A 79 2.62 -3.20 1.65
C ARG A 79 2.69 -2.29 0.42
N ILE A 80 1.93 -1.18 0.43
CA ILE A 80 2.01 -0.15 -0.64
C ILE A 80 3.45 0.31 -0.86
N SER A 81 4.22 0.46 0.20
CA SER A 81 5.63 0.84 0.10
C SER A 81 6.46 -0.25 -0.59
N GLU A 82 6.17 -1.53 -0.36
CA GLU A 82 6.85 -2.64 -1.03
C GLU A 82 6.50 -2.64 -2.52
N LEU A 83 5.23 -2.43 -2.87
CA LEU A 83 4.77 -2.29 -4.26
C LEU A 83 5.45 -1.11 -4.98
N ALA A 84 5.47 0.07 -4.36
CA ALA A 84 6.07 1.29 -4.91
C ALA A 84 7.59 1.15 -5.14
N ASN A 85 8.24 0.26 -4.40
CA ASN A 85 9.67 -0.02 -4.49
C ASN A 85 9.98 -1.33 -5.23
N ALA A 86 8.99 -2.01 -5.80
CA ALA A 86 9.21 -3.26 -6.52
C ALA A 86 10.05 -2.99 -7.77
N ARG A 87 11.08 -3.82 -8.00
CA ARG A 87 12.04 -3.66 -9.09
C ARG A 87 12.02 -4.88 -10.01
N LEU A 88 12.32 -4.66 -11.28
CA LEU A 88 12.29 -5.70 -12.31
C LEU A 88 13.22 -6.88 -11.98
N GLU A 89 14.44 -6.59 -11.52
CA GLU A 89 15.45 -7.58 -11.13
C GLU A 89 15.05 -8.45 -9.92
N HIS A 90 13.99 -8.08 -9.23
CA HIS A 90 13.50 -8.80 -8.06
C HIS A 90 12.27 -9.66 -8.36
N PHE A 91 11.71 -9.58 -9.56
CA PHE A 91 10.56 -10.36 -9.98
C PHE A 91 11.02 -11.53 -10.86
N ASN A 92 10.68 -12.74 -10.45
CA ASN A 92 10.86 -13.94 -11.26
C ASN A 92 9.48 -14.45 -11.67
N ALA A 93 9.18 -14.38 -12.97
CA ALA A 93 7.90 -14.79 -13.53
C ALA A 93 7.74 -16.32 -13.60
N GLU A 94 8.83 -17.06 -13.82
CA GLU A 94 8.85 -18.53 -13.92
C GLU A 94 8.54 -19.15 -12.56
N GLU A 95 9.27 -18.70 -11.52
CA GLU A 95 9.07 -19.12 -10.13
C GLU A 95 7.87 -18.44 -9.46
N ARG A 96 7.29 -17.42 -10.11
CA ARG A 96 6.19 -16.59 -9.60
C ARG A 96 6.49 -16.03 -8.20
N ILE A 97 7.66 -15.44 -8.04
CA ILE A 97 8.11 -14.83 -6.78
C ILE A 97 8.56 -13.40 -6.98
N LEU A 98 8.26 -12.55 -6.01
CA LEU A 98 8.78 -11.20 -5.89
C LEU A 98 9.61 -11.06 -4.62
N ARG A 99 10.87 -10.65 -4.76
CA ARG A 99 11.72 -10.28 -3.64
C ARG A 99 11.43 -8.84 -3.22
N VAL A 100 11.06 -8.63 -1.95
CA VAL A 100 10.78 -7.29 -1.41
C VAL A 100 11.65 -6.98 -0.20
N VAL A 101 11.98 -5.70 -0.05
CA VAL A 101 12.74 -5.18 1.09
C VAL A 101 11.77 -4.56 2.09
N GLY A 102 11.69 -5.16 3.28
CA GLY A 102 10.85 -4.70 4.37
C GLY A 102 11.58 -3.77 5.36
N LYS A 103 10.92 -3.48 6.48
CA LYS A 103 11.47 -2.67 7.57
C LYS A 103 12.74 -3.32 8.14
N GLY A 104 13.78 -2.52 8.37
CA GLY A 104 15.08 -2.99 8.87
C GLY A 104 15.95 -3.64 7.80
N ASN A 105 15.72 -3.33 6.52
CA ASN A 105 16.44 -3.87 5.38
C ASN A 105 16.38 -5.41 5.24
N LYS A 106 15.38 -6.03 5.88
CA LYS A 106 15.15 -7.47 5.77
C LYS A 106 14.43 -7.78 4.46
N THR A 107 14.96 -8.72 3.70
CA THR A 107 14.35 -9.21 2.47
C THR A 107 13.40 -10.38 2.77
N ARG A 108 12.32 -10.48 2.01
CA ARG A 108 11.47 -11.68 1.96
C ARG A 108 11.05 -11.98 0.53
N LEU A 109 10.79 -13.25 0.24
CA LEU A 109 10.15 -13.67 -1.00
C LEU A 109 8.64 -13.68 -0.78
N VAL A 110 7.91 -13.20 -1.77
CA VAL A 110 6.46 -13.13 -1.76
C VAL A 110 5.95 -13.88 -3.00
N PRO A 111 5.11 -14.91 -2.83
CA PRO A 111 4.46 -15.56 -3.96
C PRO A 111 3.60 -14.57 -4.74
N VAL A 112 3.61 -14.68 -6.05
CA VAL A 112 2.80 -13.89 -6.97
C VAL A 112 1.76 -14.82 -7.59
N GLY A 113 0.48 -14.49 -7.39
CA GLY A 113 -0.62 -15.27 -7.96
C GLY A 113 -0.59 -15.28 -9.50
N ARG A 114 -1.17 -16.31 -10.12
CA ARG A 114 -1.20 -16.47 -11.58
C ARG A 114 -1.83 -15.25 -12.29
N LYS A 115 -3.00 -14.79 -11.83
CA LYS A 115 -3.68 -13.59 -12.36
C LYS A 115 -2.78 -12.34 -12.29
N ALA A 116 -2.00 -12.20 -11.21
CA ALA A 116 -1.04 -11.09 -11.06
C ALA A 116 0.15 -11.21 -12.01
N CYS A 117 0.68 -12.41 -12.25
CA CYS A 117 1.71 -12.64 -13.28
C CYS A 117 1.20 -12.30 -14.69
N GLU A 118 -0.01 -12.72 -15.03
CA GLU A 118 -0.64 -12.41 -16.32
C GLU A 118 -0.84 -10.90 -16.51
N ALA A 119 -1.36 -10.21 -15.49
CA ALA A 119 -1.53 -8.75 -15.52
C ALA A 119 -0.18 -8.02 -15.60
N LEU A 120 0.83 -8.46 -14.86
CA LEU A 120 2.19 -7.93 -14.93
C LEU A 120 2.78 -8.11 -16.33
N ALA A 121 2.64 -9.29 -16.94
CA ALA A 121 3.13 -9.57 -18.28
C ALA A 121 2.50 -8.64 -19.33
N GLY A 122 1.18 -8.42 -19.25
CA GLY A 122 0.47 -7.44 -20.08
C GLY A 122 1.02 -6.02 -19.89
N TYR A 123 1.11 -5.56 -18.64
CA TYR A 123 1.66 -4.23 -18.36
C TYR A 123 3.11 -4.05 -18.86
N LEU A 124 3.98 -5.00 -18.56
CA LEU A 124 5.42 -4.94 -18.87
C LEU A 124 5.70 -5.01 -20.37
N SER A 125 4.91 -5.77 -21.13
CA SER A 125 5.08 -5.92 -22.58
C SER A 125 4.47 -4.77 -23.37
N THR A 126 3.33 -4.22 -22.93
CA THR A 126 2.53 -3.33 -23.78
C THR A 126 2.55 -1.87 -23.34
N GLU A 127 2.47 -1.60 -22.04
CA GLU A 127 2.25 -0.24 -21.52
C GLU A 127 3.52 0.38 -20.95
N ARG A 128 4.29 -0.36 -20.14
CA ARG A 128 5.53 0.13 -19.53
C ARG A 128 6.53 0.68 -20.55
N PRO A 129 6.77 0.06 -21.73
CA PRO A 129 7.71 0.58 -22.73
C PRO A 129 7.35 1.99 -23.21
N LYS A 130 6.05 2.31 -23.26
CA LYS A 130 5.52 3.62 -23.69
C LYS A 130 5.73 4.72 -22.63
N LEU A 131 6.01 4.32 -21.39
CA LEU A 131 6.24 5.23 -20.26
C LEU A 131 7.73 5.49 -20.01
N LEU A 132 8.64 4.84 -20.76
CA LEU A 132 10.07 4.99 -20.55
C LEU A 132 10.55 6.41 -20.89
N SER A 133 11.46 6.92 -20.07
CA SER A 133 12.08 8.23 -20.20
C SER A 133 13.54 8.14 -19.75
N ARG A 134 14.34 9.20 -19.98
CA ARG A 134 15.73 9.28 -19.49
C ARG A 134 15.86 9.19 -17.96
N ARG A 135 14.77 9.42 -17.20
CA ARG A 135 14.74 9.38 -15.73
C ARG A 135 14.17 8.08 -15.19
N THR A 136 13.83 7.13 -16.06
CA THR A 136 13.22 5.87 -15.67
C THR A 136 14.26 4.95 -15.05
N GLY A 137 13.96 4.44 -13.85
CA GLY A 137 14.75 3.41 -13.20
C GLY A 137 14.21 2.01 -13.46
N ASN A 138 14.67 1.06 -12.66
CA ASN A 138 14.28 -0.36 -12.75
C ASN A 138 12.99 -0.68 -11.98
N GLU A 139 12.25 0.33 -11.52
CA GLU A 139 10.97 0.10 -10.87
C GLU A 139 10.00 -0.60 -11.83
N ILE A 140 9.23 -1.56 -11.30
CA ILE A 140 8.18 -2.24 -12.06
C ILE A 140 7.16 -1.18 -12.49
N PHE A 141 6.57 -0.46 -11.54
CA PHE A 141 5.49 0.49 -11.80
C PHE A 141 5.97 1.93 -11.96
N LEU A 142 5.61 2.52 -13.09
CA LEU A 142 5.95 3.90 -13.44
C LEU A 142 4.75 4.84 -13.34
N SER A 143 5.04 6.09 -12.99
CA SER A 143 4.12 7.21 -13.15
C SER A 143 3.91 7.52 -14.63
N ALA A 144 2.90 8.34 -14.94
CA ALA A 144 2.67 8.83 -16.30
C ALA A 144 3.87 9.63 -16.88
N ARG A 145 4.81 10.06 -16.03
CA ARG A 145 6.02 10.79 -16.42
C ARG A 145 7.26 9.89 -16.53
N GLY A 146 7.10 8.57 -16.43
CA GLY A 146 8.20 7.60 -16.51
C GLY A 146 9.07 7.51 -15.25
N THR A 147 8.71 8.19 -14.17
CA THR A 147 9.40 8.09 -12.88
C THR A 147 8.73 7.07 -11.98
N LYS A 148 9.41 6.65 -10.91
CA LYS A 148 8.82 5.83 -9.85
C LYS A 148 7.47 6.37 -9.35
N ILE A 149 6.49 5.49 -9.23
CA ILE A 149 5.18 5.83 -8.66
C ILE A 149 5.27 6.02 -7.13
N THR A 150 4.55 7.01 -6.60
CA THR A 150 4.52 7.26 -5.15
C THR A 150 3.45 6.42 -4.47
N THR A 151 3.64 6.13 -3.18
CA THR A 151 2.65 5.43 -2.35
C THR A 151 1.31 6.18 -2.29
N VAL A 152 1.36 7.50 -2.22
CA VAL A 152 0.17 8.37 -2.28
C VAL A 152 -0.58 8.19 -3.60
N ARG A 153 0.15 8.11 -4.72
CA ARG A 153 -0.47 7.93 -6.03
C ARG A 153 -1.11 6.55 -6.17
N ILE A 154 -0.45 5.49 -5.68
CA ILE A 154 -1.03 4.15 -5.63
C ILE A 154 -2.35 4.17 -4.84
N TRP A 155 -2.35 4.79 -3.66
CA TRP A 155 -3.56 4.91 -2.84
C TRP A 155 -4.71 5.62 -3.59
N GLN A 156 -4.41 6.72 -4.31
CA GLN A 156 -5.40 7.42 -5.13
C GLN A 156 -5.96 6.55 -6.27
N ILE A 157 -5.11 5.73 -6.89
CA ILE A 157 -5.51 4.80 -7.96
C ILE A 157 -6.47 3.74 -7.42
N VAL A 158 -6.11 3.10 -6.30
CA VAL A 158 -6.98 2.10 -5.66
C VAL A 158 -8.34 2.72 -5.30
N LYS A 159 -8.34 3.91 -4.67
CA LYS A 159 -9.59 4.60 -4.32
C LYS A 159 -10.43 4.98 -5.53
N LYS A 160 -9.78 5.39 -6.64
CA LYS A 160 -10.47 5.72 -7.90
C LYS A 160 -11.20 4.50 -8.46
N HIS A 161 -10.55 3.34 -8.50
CA HIS A 161 -11.14 2.11 -9.04
C HIS A 161 -12.17 1.48 -8.09
N ALA A 162 -11.97 1.59 -6.78
CA ALA A 162 -12.97 1.23 -5.77
C ALA A 162 -14.27 2.02 -5.96
N LYS A 163 -14.17 3.35 -6.16
CA LYS A 163 -15.35 4.17 -6.43
C LYS A 163 -16.05 3.78 -7.74
N ARG A 164 -15.30 3.38 -8.76
CA ARG A 164 -15.85 2.98 -10.07
C ARG A 164 -16.55 1.62 -10.04
N SER A 165 -16.11 0.71 -9.17
CA SER A 165 -16.72 -0.61 -8.98
C SER A 165 -18.00 -0.58 -8.13
N GLY A 166 -18.46 0.60 -7.69
CA GLY A 166 -19.65 0.72 -6.84
C GLY A 166 -19.42 0.27 -5.40
N LEU A 167 -18.16 0.05 -5.00
CA LEU A 167 -17.81 -0.29 -3.64
C LEU A 167 -17.88 0.99 -2.79
N GLU A 168 -18.96 1.13 -2.02
CA GLU A 168 -19.18 2.26 -1.09
C GLU A 168 -18.20 2.25 0.10
N ALA A 169 -17.58 1.10 0.37
CA ALA A 169 -16.61 0.93 1.44
C ALA A 169 -15.34 1.76 1.17
N ASN A 170 -14.77 2.30 2.24
CA ASN A 170 -13.49 2.99 2.25
C ASN A 170 -12.34 2.00 1.95
N ILE A 171 -12.22 1.56 0.69
CA ILE A 171 -11.19 0.61 0.28
C ILE A 171 -9.85 1.30 0.31
N TYR A 172 -9.01 0.82 1.21
CA TYR A 172 -7.64 1.23 1.33
C TYR A 172 -6.73 0.08 0.93
N PRO A 173 -5.52 0.33 0.42
CA PRO A 173 -4.65 -0.75 -0.04
C PRO A 173 -4.16 -1.68 1.09
N HIS A 174 -4.35 -1.31 2.36
CA HIS A 174 -4.09 -2.21 3.48
C HIS A 174 -5.21 -3.25 3.68
N LEU A 175 -6.39 -3.03 3.11
CA LEU A 175 -7.50 -4.00 3.08
C LEU A 175 -7.34 -5.02 1.94
N LEU A 176 -6.43 -4.76 1.00
CA LEU A 176 -6.01 -5.71 -0.04
C LEU A 176 -4.87 -6.63 0.44
N ARG A 177 -4.42 -6.49 1.70
CA ARG A 177 -3.31 -7.25 2.27
C ARG A 177 -3.78 -8.33 3.23
#